data_AF-A0A1H8KRP5-F1
#
_entry.id   AF-A0A1H8KRP5-F1
#
_cell.length_a   1.000
_cell.length_b   1.000
_cell.length_c   1.000
_cell.angle_alpha   90.00
_cell.angle_beta   90.00
_cell.angle_gamma   90.00
#
_symmetry.space_group_name_H-M   'P 1'
#
loop_
_entity.id
_entity.type
_entity.pdbx_description
1 polymer ?
#
loop_
_entity_poly.entity_id
_entity_poly.type
_entity_poly.pdbx_seq_one_letter_code
_entity_poly.pdbx_strand_id
1 'polypeptide(L)'
;MRGGCAIGSSTIPNADHLPLYRLAQIYSRQGVVLDRFTLADWVGRAAFELRLVHDALTADLKQSTKLFMDETHAPVLDPGARRTKTGYFWALARDDRPWGGTVPPGVVFTYAPGRGVQYAERILQGFGGILQIDGYAGYNRLIAPGRIGPDIQLAHCWAHARRKLIEITRTGPAPIAEEGVTLIRDLYAIEAEIRGSTSATRLAARQERSAPILASLDHWLQYNWTCPGSVPVMWSGIFASSEIARIHFPSVESPTPRSDAT
;
A
#
# COMPACT_ATOMS: atom_id res chain seq x y z
N MET A 1 -28.86 0.26 25.61
CA MET A 1 -28.42 0.87 24.34
C MET A 1 -26.96 1.29 24.45
N ARG A 2 -26.06 0.53 23.81
CA ARG A 2 -24.74 0.92 23.28
C ARG A 2 -24.30 -0.29 22.47
N GLY A 3 -24.54 -0.24 21.16
CA GLY A 3 -24.21 -1.32 20.22
C GLY A 3 -22.71 -1.38 20.00
N GLY A 4 -22.02 -2.22 20.77
CA GLY A 4 -20.68 -2.67 20.44
C GLY A 4 -20.80 -3.67 19.30
N CYS A 5 -20.30 -3.33 18.12
CA CYS A 5 -20.14 -4.27 17.03
C CYS A 5 -19.11 -5.32 17.49
N ALA A 6 -19.60 -6.48 17.94
CA ALA A 6 -18.76 -7.62 18.23
C ALA A 6 -18.01 -7.96 16.94
N ILE A 7 -16.68 -7.88 16.99
CA ILE A 7 -15.79 -8.37 15.95
C ILE A 7 -15.94 -9.89 15.96
N GLY A 8 -16.98 -10.38 15.26
CA GLY A 8 -17.26 -11.79 15.12
C GLY A 8 -16.18 -12.42 14.26
N SER A 9 -15.38 -13.30 14.89
CA SER A 9 -14.57 -14.35 14.25
C SER A 9 -13.98 -13.98 12.88
N SER A 10 -13.34 -12.81 12.77
CA SER A 10 -12.32 -12.63 11.75
C SER A 10 -11.05 -13.13 12.40
N THR A 11 -10.58 -14.27 11.91
CA THR A 11 -9.31 -14.90 12.28
C THR A 11 -8.23 -13.84 12.41
N ILE A 12 -7.90 -13.45 13.64
CA ILE A 12 -6.55 -13.00 13.93
C ILE A 12 -5.68 -14.20 13.56
N PRO A 13 -4.79 -14.08 12.57
CA PRO A 13 -3.89 -15.16 12.28
C PRO A 13 -3.09 -15.41 13.55
N ASN A 14 -3.29 -16.57 14.17
CA ASN A 14 -2.28 -17.09 15.08
C ASN A 14 -0.97 -17.23 14.27
N ALA A 15 0.20 -17.30 14.92
CA ALA A 15 1.49 -17.37 14.25
C ALA A 15 1.56 -18.42 13.11
N ASP A 16 0.74 -19.48 13.20
CA ASP A 16 0.64 -20.57 12.22
C ASP A 16 -0.56 -20.46 11.25
N HIS A 17 -1.29 -19.34 11.23
CA HIS A 17 -2.49 -19.10 10.40
C HIS A 17 -3.60 -20.15 10.57
N LEU A 18 -3.68 -20.82 11.72
CA LEU A 18 -4.69 -21.86 12.00
C LEU A 18 -6.01 -21.25 12.50
N PRO A 19 -7.17 -21.68 11.97
CA PRO A 19 -8.45 -21.26 12.50
C PRO A 19 -8.65 -21.80 13.93
N LEU A 20 -9.34 -21.05 14.79
CA LEU A 20 -9.47 -21.37 16.23
C LEU A 20 -10.04 -22.77 16.50
N TYR A 21 -10.93 -23.28 15.65
CA TYR A 21 -11.45 -24.65 15.80
C TYR A 21 -10.35 -25.71 15.62
N ARG A 22 -9.37 -25.46 14.74
CA ARG A 22 -8.26 -26.37 14.49
C ARG A 22 -7.26 -26.32 15.64
N LEU A 23 -7.05 -25.14 16.23
CA LEU A 23 -6.25 -24.99 17.46
C LEU A 23 -6.89 -25.75 18.63
N ALA A 24 -8.21 -25.62 18.83
CA ALA A 24 -8.93 -26.37 19.86
C ALA A 24 -8.77 -27.90 19.70
N GLN A 25 -8.83 -28.40 18.46
CA GLN A 25 -8.59 -29.83 18.17
C GLN A 25 -7.15 -30.26 18.47
N ILE A 26 -6.14 -29.42 18.20
CA ILE A 26 -4.74 -29.70 18.52
C ILE A 26 -4.55 -29.81 20.04
N TYR A 27 -5.05 -28.84 20.81
CA TYR A 27 -4.98 -28.88 22.27
C TYR A 27 -5.70 -30.09 22.85
N SER A 28 -6.85 -30.47 22.28
CA SER A 28 -7.58 -31.66 22.72
C SER A 28 -6.78 -32.95 22.56
N ARG A 29 -5.94 -33.08 21.52
CA ARG A 29 -5.04 -34.23 21.35
C ARG A 29 -3.93 -34.30 22.41
N GLN A 30 -3.64 -33.17 23.06
CA GLN A 30 -2.68 -33.07 24.17
C GLN A 30 -3.38 -33.18 25.53
N GLY A 31 -4.67 -33.54 25.57
CA GLY A 31 -5.45 -33.66 26.80
C GLY A 31 -6.01 -32.34 27.34
N VAL A 32 -5.85 -31.22 26.63
CA VAL A 32 -6.36 -29.90 27.05
C VAL A 32 -7.64 -29.58 26.28
N VAL A 33 -8.78 -29.59 26.97
CA VAL A 33 -10.08 -29.27 26.37
C VAL A 33 -10.32 -27.76 26.45
N LEU A 34 -10.21 -27.07 25.31
CA LEU A 34 -10.51 -25.64 25.18
C LEU A 34 -11.72 -25.44 24.27
N ASP A 35 -12.69 -24.65 24.72
CA ASP A 35 -13.78 -24.22 23.87
C ASP A 35 -13.34 -23.09 22.91
N ARG A 36 -13.98 -23.01 21.74
CA ARG A 36 -13.68 -22.00 20.71
C ARG A 36 -13.98 -20.58 21.19
N PHE A 37 -15.01 -20.38 22.03
CA PHE A 37 -15.31 -19.07 22.59
C PHE A 37 -14.22 -18.61 23.54
N THR A 38 -13.64 -19.52 24.34
CA THR A 38 -12.50 -19.20 25.23
C THR A 38 -11.30 -18.71 24.41
N LEU A 39 -10.95 -19.44 23.34
CA LEU A 39 -9.87 -19.02 22.44
C LEU A 39 -10.16 -17.67 21.77
N ALA A 40 -11.40 -17.45 21.34
CA ALA A 40 -11.80 -16.18 20.73
C ALA A 40 -11.74 -15.01 21.73
N ASP A 41 -12.16 -15.23 22.98
CA ASP A 41 -12.07 -14.24 24.06
C ASP A 41 -10.61 -13.86 24.35
N TRP A 42 -9.71 -14.85 24.44
CA TRP A 42 -8.28 -14.59 24.66
C TRP A 42 -7.65 -13.79 23.51
N VAL A 43 -7.98 -14.15 22.27
CA VAL A 43 -7.58 -13.41 21.08
C VAL A 43 -8.10 -11.97 21.12
N GLY A 44 -9.35 -11.78 21.55
CA GLY A 44 -9.94 -10.45 21.73
C GLY A 44 -9.22 -9.61 22.79
N ARG A 45 -8.89 -10.20 23.94
CA ARG A 45 -8.12 -9.53 24.99
C ARG A 45 -6.71 -9.17 24.52
N ALA A 46 -6.01 -10.10 23.88
CA ALA A 46 -4.70 -9.84 23.31
C ALA A 46 -4.75 -8.68 22.29
N ALA A 47 -5.75 -8.66 21.42
CA ALA A 47 -5.95 -7.57 20.47
C ALA A 47 -6.24 -6.22 21.16
N PHE A 48 -6.99 -6.23 22.26
CA PHE A 48 -7.27 -5.02 23.05
C PHE A 48 -5.99 -4.44 23.66
N GLU A 49 -5.12 -5.27 24.24
CA GLU A 49 -3.84 -4.84 24.81
C GLU A 49 -2.86 -4.36 23.72
N LEU A 50 -2.85 -5.02 22.57
CA LEU A 50 -2.01 -4.64 21.42
C LEU A 50 -2.44 -3.32 20.76
N ARG A 51 -3.61 -2.77 21.09
CA ARG A 51 -4.08 -1.50 20.54
C ARG A 51 -3.09 -0.35 20.80
N LEU A 52 -2.48 -0.30 21.97
CA LEU A 52 -1.50 0.75 22.28
C LEU A 52 -0.25 0.65 21.39
N VAL A 53 0.20 -0.57 21.11
CA VAL A 53 1.32 -0.83 20.19
C VAL A 53 0.94 -0.45 18.77
N HIS A 54 -0.27 -0.82 18.34
CA HIS A 54 -0.81 -0.42 17.04
C HIS A 54 -0.85 1.10 16.87
N ASP A 55 -1.36 1.81 17.87
CA ASP A 55 -1.50 3.27 17.82
C ASP A 55 -0.13 3.97 17.83
N ALA A 56 0.80 3.49 18.66
CA ALA A 56 2.18 3.98 18.69
C ALA A 56 2.91 3.75 17.36
N LEU A 57 2.79 2.55 16.77
CA LEU A 57 3.38 2.24 15.47
C LEU A 57 2.75 3.06 14.34
N THR A 58 1.43 3.29 14.40
CA THR A 58 0.74 4.15 13.44
C THR A 58 1.28 5.57 13.51
N ALA A 59 1.48 6.11 14.71
CA ALA A 59 2.04 7.44 14.90
C ALA A 59 3.49 7.53 14.39
N ASP A 60 4.33 6.53 14.68
CA ASP A 60 5.70 6.44 14.17
C ASP A 60 5.77 6.39 12.64
N LEU A 61 4.93 5.54 12.02
CA LEU A 61 4.86 5.46 10.56
C LEU A 61 4.49 6.81 9.95
N LYS A 62 3.54 7.54 10.52
CA LYS A 62 3.11 8.86 10.02
C LYS A 62 4.15 9.96 10.10
N GLN A 63 5.25 9.77 10.84
CA GLN A 63 6.38 10.71 10.86
C GLN A 63 7.31 10.55 9.65
N SER A 64 7.11 9.50 8.86
CA SER A 64 7.93 9.21 7.68
C SER A 64 7.68 10.22 6.57
N THR A 65 8.68 10.48 5.73
CA THR A 65 8.52 11.32 4.53
C THR A 65 7.83 10.58 3.37
N LYS A 66 7.84 9.25 3.40
CA LYS A 66 7.24 8.36 2.42
C LYS A 66 6.56 7.18 3.10
N LEU A 67 5.34 6.87 2.69
CA LEU A 67 4.60 5.68 3.10
C LEU A 67 4.05 4.93 1.90
N PHE A 68 3.82 3.64 2.10
CA PHE A 68 3.10 2.77 1.17
C PHE A 68 1.72 2.48 1.75
N MET A 69 0.70 2.50 0.90
CA MET A 69 -0.65 2.14 1.29
C MET A 69 -1.28 1.23 0.23
N ASP A 70 -1.88 0.15 0.69
CA ASP A 70 -2.54 -0.85 -0.15
C ASP A 70 -3.76 -1.41 0.58
N GLU A 71 -4.84 -1.66 -0.15
CA GLU A 71 -6.05 -2.26 0.39
C GLU A 71 -6.26 -3.68 -0.15
N THR A 72 -6.36 -4.65 0.76
CA THR A 72 -6.64 -6.04 0.42
C THR A 72 -8.03 -6.44 0.88
N HIS A 73 -8.79 -7.08 -0.01
CA HIS A 73 -10.13 -7.58 0.30
C HIS A 73 -10.07 -8.71 1.34
N ALA A 74 -10.97 -8.67 2.32
CA ALA A 74 -11.12 -9.70 3.34
C ALA A 74 -12.58 -10.15 3.45
N PRO A 75 -12.88 -11.47 3.36
CA PRO A 75 -14.22 -11.96 3.62
C PRO A 75 -14.52 -11.87 5.12
N VAL A 76 -15.58 -11.13 5.47
CA VAL A 76 -16.01 -10.93 6.85
C VAL A 76 -17.41 -11.53 7.02
N LEU A 77 -17.63 -12.27 8.09
CA LEU A 77 -18.97 -12.79 8.40
C LEU A 77 -19.91 -11.65 8.77
N ASP A 78 -21.13 -11.68 8.22
CA ASP A 78 -22.25 -10.85 8.63
C ASP A 78 -23.32 -11.75 9.26
N PRO A 79 -23.27 -11.99 10.58
CA PRO A 79 -24.15 -12.94 11.25
C PRO A 79 -25.63 -12.57 11.11
N GLY A 80 -25.94 -11.27 11.03
CA GLY A 80 -27.31 -10.77 10.87
C GLY A 80 -27.90 -11.09 9.50
N ALA A 81 -27.06 -11.13 8.46
CA ALA A 81 -27.48 -11.42 7.08
C ALA A 81 -27.25 -12.87 6.65
N ARG A 82 -26.64 -13.72 7.51
CA ARG A 82 -26.20 -15.09 7.18
C ARG A 82 -25.38 -15.18 5.89
N ARG A 83 -24.63 -14.12 5.56
CA ARG A 83 -23.78 -14.01 4.37
C ARG A 83 -22.40 -13.48 4.75
N THR A 84 -21.44 -13.66 3.86
CA THR A 84 -20.16 -12.95 3.93
C THR A 84 -20.29 -11.59 3.27
N LYS A 85 -19.75 -10.56 3.93
CA LYS A 85 -19.55 -9.23 3.35
C LYS A 85 -18.08 -9.02 3.06
N THR A 86 -17.78 -8.21 2.05
CA THR A 86 -16.42 -7.82 1.73
C THR A 86 -15.99 -6.67 2.64
N GLY A 87 -15.02 -6.94 3.51
CA GLY A 87 -14.26 -5.92 4.21
C GLY A 87 -12.89 -5.69 3.56
N TYR A 88 -12.13 -4.75 4.09
CA TYR A 88 -10.82 -4.38 3.57
C TYR A 88 -9.82 -4.24 4.72
N PHE A 89 -8.64 -4.83 4.57
CA PHE A 89 -7.48 -4.51 5.38
C PHE A 89 -6.64 -3.50 4.63
N TRP A 90 -6.47 -2.33 5.25
CA TRP A 90 -5.62 -1.26 4.77
C TRP A 90 -4.26 -1.42 5.41
N ALA A 91 -3.26 -1.77 4.61
CA ALA A 91 -1.87 -1.82 5.04
C ALA A 91 -1.27 -0.43 4.88
N LEU A 92 -0.71 0.13 5.94
CA LEU A 92 0.14 1.31 5.91
C LEU A 92 1.56 0.87 6.29
N ALA A 93 2.53 1.08 5.41
CA ALA A 93 3.87 0.54 5.59
C ALA A 93 4.99 1.54 5.27
N ARG A 94 6.13 1.35 5.93
CA ARG A 94 7.43 1.94 5.61
C ARG A 94 8.45 0.82 5.58
N ASP A 95 9.26 0.75 4.53
CA ASP A 95 10.51 -0.02 4.54
C ASP A 95 11.54 0.68 3.66
N ASP A 96 12.52 1.35 4.27
CA ASP A 96 13.54 2.07 3.54
C ASP A 96 14.89 1.34 3.46
N ARG A 97 14.97 0.10 3.98
CA ARG A 97 16.20 -0.69 4.00
C ARG A 97 16.82 -0.91 2.61
N PRO A 98 16.03 -1.20 1.54
CA PRO A 98 16.60 -1.35 0.19
C PRO A 98 17.30 -0.07 -0.32
N TRP A 99 16.97 1.09 0.24
CA TRP A 99 17.51 2.39 -0.13
C TRP A 99 18.42 2.97 0.96
N GLY A 100 19.00 2.11 1.81
CA GLY A 100 19.94 2.52 2.85
C GLY A 100 19.32 3.34 3.99
N GLY A 101 17.98 3.27 4.15
CA GLY A 101 17.30 3.87 5.28
C GLY A 101 17.67 3.16 6.59
N THR A 102 17.92 3.94 7.63
CA THR A 102 18.28 3.46 8.97
C THR A 102 17.07 3.25 9.87
N VAL A 103 15.93 3.81 9.49
CA VAL A 103 14.68 3.71 10.26
C VAL A 103 14.10 2.30 10.13
N PRO A 104 13.68 1.65 11.24
CA PRO A 104 13.11 0.31 11.19
C PRO A 104 11.89 0.20 10.24
N PRO A 105 11.76 -0.92 9.51
CA PRO A 105 10.57 -1.17 8.72
C PRO A 105 9.36 -1.39 9.65
N GLY A 106 8.18 -1.00 9.19
CA GLY A 106 6.95 -1.17 9.95
C GLY A 106 5.75 -1.29 9.03
N VAL A 107 4.75 -2.04 9.47
CA VAL A 107 3.46 -2.16 8.81
C VAL A 107 2.35 -2.17 9.85
N VAL A 108 1.30 -1.41 9.59
CA VAL A 108 0.06 -1.41 10.37
C VAL A 108 -1.09 -1.83 9.46
N PHE A 109 -1.93 -2.73 9.95
CA PHE A 109 -3.16 -3.12 9.26
C PHE A 109 -4.37 -2.54 9.98
N THR A 110 -5.14 -1.71 9.28
CA THR A 110 -6.41 -1.18 9.76
C THR A 110 -7.56 -1.83 9.01
N TYR A 111 -8.51 -2.42 9.73
CA TYR A 111 -9.74 -2.92 9.13
C TYR A 111 -10.70 -1.76 8.80
N ALA A 112 -11.32 -1.82 7.62
CA ALA A 112 -12.47 -1.00 7.28
C ALA A 112 -13.55 -1.82 6.57
N PRO A 113 -14.84 -1.49 6.74
CA PRO A 113 -15.93 -2.20 6.07
C PRO A 113 -16.06 -1.85 4.57
N GLY A 114 -15.20 -0.98 4.04
CA GLY A 114 -15.20 -0.61 2.62
C GLY A 114 -13.86 -0.06 2.15
N ARG A 115 -13.81 0.20 0.84
CA ARG A 115 -12.68 0.79 0.10
C ARG A 115 -12.84 2.29 -0.21
N GLY A 116 -13.84 2.92 0.39
CA GLY A 116 -14.10 4.34 0.16
C GLY A 116 -12.97 5.22 0.70
N VAL A 117 -12.72 6.33 0.02
CA VAL A 117 -11.65 7.29 0.35
C VAL A 117 -11.72 7.84 1.78
N GLN A 118 -12.92 7.91 2.37
CA GLN A 118 -13.09 8.33 3.77
C GLN A 118 -12.30 7.46 4.76
N TYR A 119 -12.03 6.19 4.41
CA TYR A 119 -11.22 5.31 5.24
C TYR A 119 -9.73 5.66 5.10
N ALA A 120 -9.26 5.91 3.88
CA ALA A 120 -7.91 6.38 3.63
C ALA A 120 -7.65 7.74 4.30
N GLU A 121 -8.56 8.71 4.17
CA GLU A 121 -8.46 10.03 4.81
C GLU A 121 -8.32 9.92 6.33
N ARG A 122 -9.12 9.05 6.96
CA ARG A 122 -9.07 8.82 8.41
C ARG A 122 -7.77 8.14 8.82
N ILE A 123 -7.33 7.11 8.09
CA ILE A 123 -6.08 6.40 8.36
C ILE A 123 -4.89 7.35 8.22
N LEU A 124 -4.89 8.21 7.20
CA LEU A 124 -3.81 9.14 6.88
C LEU A 124 -3.92 10.49 7.59
N GLN A 125 -4.86 10.66 8.52
CA GLN A 125 -4.99 11.91 9.27
C GLN A 125 -3.67 12.25 9.96
N GLY A 126 -3.17 13.46 9.70
CA GLY A 126 -1.89 13.97 10.23
C GLY A 126 -0.65 13.59 9.43
N PHE A 127 -0.76 12.77 8.38
CA PHE A 127 0.34 12.46 7.47
C PHE A 127 0.46 13.48 6.34
N GLY A 128 1.69 13.88 6.03
CA GLY A 128 2.07 14.64 4.85
C GLY A 128 3.39 14.11 4.27
N GLY A 129 3.51 14.13 2.95
CA GLY A 129 4.64 13.54 2.23
C GLY A 129 4.22 12.67 1.06
N ILE A 130 5.07 11.73 0.65
CA ILE A 130 4.80 10.85 -0.48
C ILE A 130 4.01 9.63 -0.04
N LEU A 131 2.88 9.37 -0.69
CA LEU A 131 2.09 8.16 -0.50
C LEU A 131 2.13 7.29 -1.75
N GLN A 132 2.82 6.15 -1.69
CA GLN A 132 2.85 5.17 -2.76
C GLN A 132 1.63 4.25 -2.70
N ILE A 133 0.90 4.18 -3.81
CA ILE A 133 -0.38 3.46 -3.96
C ILE A 133 -0.40 2.59 -5.24
N ASP A 134 -1.40 1.74 -5.36
CA ASP A 134 -1.60 0.84 -6.50
C ASP A 134 -2.16 1.52 -7.77
N GLY A 135 -2.62 2.78 -7.65
CA GLY A 135 -3.27 3.51 -8.74
C GLY A 135 -4.81 3.49 -8.69
N TYR A 136 -5.41 3.04 -7.60
CA TYR A 136 -6.84 3.18 -7.38
C TYR A 136 -7.24 4.67 -7.35
N ALA A 137 -8.14 5.06 -8.25
CA ALA A 137 -8.61 6.44 -8.37
C ALA A 137 -9.26 7.00 -7.09
N GLY A 138 -9.66 6.14 -6.14
CA GLY A 138 -10.17 6.58 -4.84
C GLY A 138 -9.17 7.42 -4.05
N TYR A 139 -7.87 7.27 -4.27
CA TYR A 139 -6.85 8.09 -3.62
C TYR A 139 -6.75 9.52 -4.16
N ASN A 140 -7.30 9.82 -5.34
CA ASN A 140 -7.17 11.16 -5.96
C ASN A 140 -7.79 12.28 -5.11
N ARG A 141 -8.75 11.97 -4.24
CA ARG A 141 -9.31 12.96 -3.31
C ARG A 141 -8.34 13.36 -2.20
N LEU A 142 -7.29 12.57 -1.92
CA LEU A 142 -6.21 12.95 -1.00
C LEU A 142 -5.38 14.14 -1.50
N ILE A 143 -5.43 14.41 -2.80
CA ILE A 143 -4.74 15.54 -3.45
C ILE A 143 -5.72 16.57 -4.02
N ALA A 144 -7.01 16.49 -3.65
CA ALA A 144 -8.01 17.42 -4.13
C ALA A 144 -7.77 18.84 -3.58
N PRO A 145 -7.96 19.89 -4.40
CA PRO A 145 -7.91 21.26 -3.93
C PRO A 145 -8.87 21.49 -2.75
N GLY A 146 -8.37 22.12 -1.69
CA GLY A 146 -9.18 22.43 -0.49
C GLY A 146 -9.29 21.29 0.53
N ARG A 147 -8.56 20.18 0.37
CA ARG A 147 -8.41 19.19 1.45
C ARG A 147 -7.77 19.85 2.67
N ILE A 148 -8.35 19.58 3.84
CA ILE A 148 -7.80 20.01 5.13
C ILE A 148 -6.82 18.95 5.63
N GLY A 149 -5.57 19.34 5.85
CA GLY A 149 -4.52 18.49 6.39
C GLY A 149 -3.16 18.76 5.72
N PRO A 150 -2.11 18.04 6.11
CA PRO A 150 -0.81 18.15 5.47
C PRO A 150 -0.88 17.69 4.00
N ASP A 151 -0.02 18.28 3.16
CA ASP A 151 0.06 17.97 1.73
C ASP A 151 0.52 16.53 1.49
N ILE A 152 -0.14 15.85 0.56
CA ILE A 152 0.20 14.49 0.14
C ILE A 152 0.52 14.53 -1.35
N GLN A 153 1.60 13.86 -1.74
CA GLN A 153 1.93 13.58 -3.13
C GLN A 153 1.74 12.09 -3.39
N LEU A 154 0.92 11.71 -4.36
CA LEU A 154 0.70 10.30 -4.69
C LEU A 154 1.84 9.79 -5.56
N ALA A 155 2.34 8.58 -5.28
CA ALA A 155 3.25 7.82 -6.13
C ALA A 155 2.54 6.56 -6.63
N HIS A 156 2.63 6.27 -7.93
CA HIS A 156 1.99 5.07 -8.48
C HIS A 156 2.99 3.92 -8.56
N CYS A 157 2.55 2.74 -8.12
CA CYS A 157 3.41 1.57 -8.01
C CYS A 157 3.64 0.88 -9.37
N TRP A 158 4.88 0.86 -9.84
CA TRP A 158 5.28 0.15 -11.07
C TRP A 158 4.95 -1.35 -11.07
N ALA A 159 4.93 -2.00 -9.91
CA ALA A 159 4.58 -3.42 -9.82
C ALA A 159 3.11 -3.67 -10.20
N HIS A 160 2.22 -2.73 -9.85
CA HIS A 160 0.80 -2.79 -10.21
C HIS A 160 0.61 -2.51 -11.71
N ALA A 161 1.26 -1.48 -12.24
CA ALA A 161 1.26 -1.18 -13.68
C ALA A 161 1.76 -2.38 -14.52
N ARG A 162 2.90 -2.97 -14.14
CA ARG A 162 3.47 -4.14 -14.81
C ARG A 162 2.56 -5.37 -14.73
N ARG A 163 1.91 -5.61 -13.58
CA ARG A 163 0.97 -6.73 -13.41
C ARG A 163 -0.17 -6.65 -14.43
N LYS A 164 -0.73 -5.45 -14.63
CA LYS A 164 -1.80 -5.21 -15.61
C LYS A 164 -1.36 -5.50 -17.05
N LEU A 165 -0.15 -5.10 -17.42
CA LEU A 165 0.39 -5.42 -18.74
C LEU A 165 0.59 -6.92 -18.94
N ILE A 166 1.12 -7.63 -17.93
CA ILE A 166 1.30 -9.09 -17.98
C ILE A 166 -0.04 -9.82 -18.05
N GLU A 167 -1.08 -9.31 -17.40
CA GLU A 167 -2.43 -9.90 -17.50
C GLU A 167 -2.93 -9.92 -18.96
N ILE A 168 -2.59 -8.92 -19.76
CA ILE A 168 -2.95 -8.83 -21.19
C ILE A 168 -2.16 -9.87 -22.01
N THR A 169 -0.87 -10.05 -21.74
CA THR A 169 -0.04 -11.02 -22.48
C THR A 169 -0.46 -12.48 -22.22
N ARG A 170 -1.26 -12.74 -21.18
CA ARG A 170 -1.79 -14.09 -20.90
C ARG A 170 -2.92 -14.51 -21.83
N THR A 171 -3.58 -13.57 -22.51
CA THR A 171 -4.71 -13.87 -23.39
C THR A 171 -4.31 -14.18 -24.83
N GLY A 172 -3.02 -14.07 -25.17
CA GLY A 172 -2.48 -14.31 -26.51
C GLY A 172 -1.34 -13.33 -26.82
N PRO A 173 -0.83 -13.34 -28.07
CA PRO A 173 0.19 -12.39 -28.51
C PRO A 173 -0.28 -10.95 -28.30
N ALA A 174 0.48 -10.19 -27.50
CA ALA A 174 0.15 -8.81 -27.16
C ALA A 174 1.41 -7.94 -27.28
N PRO A 175 1.92 -7.70 -28.50
CA PRO A 175 3.21 -7.04 -28.73
C PRO A 175 3.28 -5.66 -28.07
N ILE A 176 2.18 -4.90 -28.05
CA ILE A 176 2.10 -3.60 -27.37
C ILE A 176 2.31 -3.76 -25.86
N ALA A 177 1.65 -4.74 -25.22
CA ALA A 177 1.80 -4.96 -23.79
C ALA A 177 3.20 -5.48 -23.43
N GLU A 178 3.79 -6.32 -24.27
CA GLU A 178 5.16 -6.83 -24.12
C GLU A 178 6.21 -5.72 -24.19
N GLU A 179 6.01 -4.73 -25.08
CA GLU A 179 6.85 -3.54 -25.16
C GLU A 179 6.80 -2.74 -23.84
N GLY A 180 5.59 -2.48 -23.30
CA GLY A 180 5.44 -1.81 -22.00
C GLY A 180 6.09 -2.58 -20.85
N VAL A 181 5.99 -3.92 -20.83
CA VAL A 181 6.67 -4.76 -19.83
C VAL A 181 8.19 -4.64 -19.94
N THR A 182 8.71 -4.55 -21.16
CA THR A 182 10.14 -4.39 -21.45
C THR A 182 10.65 -3.07 -20.90
N LEU A 183 9.96 -1.96 -21.16
CA LEU A 183 10.33 -0.65 -20.62
C LEU A 183 10.36 -0.64 -19.07
N ILE A 184 9.36 -1.23 -18.41
CA ILE A 184 9.35 -1.32 -16.94
C ILE A 184 10.46 -2.24 -16.42
N ARG A 185 10.77 -3.33 -17.13
CA ARG A 185 11.89 -4.21 -16.78
C ARG A 185 13.21 -3.43 -16.80
N ASP A 186 13.42 -2.58 -17.79
CA ASP A 186 14.66 -1.81 -17.92
C ASP A 186 14.79 -0.77 -16.78
N LEU A 187 13.68 -0.17 -16.32
CA LEU A 187 13.67 0.62 -15.08
C LEU A 187 14.11 -0.21 -13.86
N TYR A 188 13.60 -1.44 -13.72
CA TYR A 188 13.96 -2.31 -12.60
C TYR A 188 15.41 -2.76 -12.64
N ALA A 189 16.00 -2.94 -13.82
CA ALA A 189 17.42 -3.23 -13.96
C ALA A 189 18.27 -2.09 -13.37
N ILE A 190 17.95 -0.84 -13.71
CA ILE A 190 18.61 0.35 -13.14
C ILE A 190 18.44 0.40 -11.61
N GLU A 191 17.22 0.22 -11.11
CA GLU A 191 16.94 0.23 -9.66
C GLU A 191 17.67 -0.87 -8.90
N ALA A 192 17.92 -2.02 -9.54
CA ALA A 192 18.69 -3.11 -8.94
C ALA A 192 20.17 -2.75 -8.78
N GLU A 193 20.76 -2.07 -9.77
CA GLU A 193 22.16 -1.65 -9.75
C GLU A 193 22.42 -0.54 -8.71
N ILE A 194 21.50 0.41 -8.55
CA ILE A 194 21.68 1.55 -7.64
C ILE A 194 21.18 1.27 -6.21
N ARG A 195 20.69 0.06 -5.95
CA ARG A 195 20.19 -0.36 -4.63
C ARG A 195 21.29 -0.26 -3.57
N GLY A 196 20.96 0.26 -2.39
CA GLY A 196 21.94 0.47 -1.31
C GLY A 196 22.89 1.65 -1.49
N SER A 197 22.98 2.26 -2.68
CA SER A 197 23.77 3.49 -2.92
C SER A 197 23.17 4.70 -2.21
N THR A 198 23.94 5.78 -2.08
CA THR A 198 23.47 7.03 -1.42
C THR A 198 22.29 7.68 -2.16
N SER A 199 21.53 8.53 -1.47
CA SER A 199 20.42 9.29 -2.09
C SER A 199 20.88 10.11 -3.30
N ALA A 200 22.04 10.76 -3.22
CA ALA A 200 22.62 11.55 -4.30
C ALA A 200 23.00 10.69 -5.52
N THR A 201 23.66 9.54 -5.29
CA THR A 201 24.02 8.60 -6.37
C THR A 201 22.77 8.07 -7.07
N ARG A 202 21.73 7.70 -6.30
CA ARG A 202 20.47 7.23 -6.88
C ARG A 202 19.79 8.33 -7.70
N LEU A 203 19.73 9.55 -7.18
CA LEU A 203 19.16 10.70 -7.89
C LEU A 203 19.86 10.92 -9.23
N ALA A 204 21.20 10.99 -9.23
CA ALA A 204 21.99 11.19 -10.44
C ALA A 204 21.75 10.07 -11.47
N ALA A 205 21.86 8.81 -11.06
CA ALA A 205 21.69 7.67 -11.95
C ALA A 205 20.28 7.60 -12.55
N ARG A 206 19.24 7.95 -11.79
CA ARG A 206 17.88 7.95 -12.31
C ARG A 206 17.61 9.13 -13.25
N GLN A 207 18.19 10.30 -13.00
CA GLN A 207 18.10 11.43 -13.94
C GLN A 207 18.78 11.10 -15.28
N GLU A 208 19.94 10.45 -15.24
CA GLU A 208 20.69 10.09 -16.43
C GLU A 208 20.06 8.90 -17.19
N ARG A 209 19.64 7.85 -16.47
CA ARG A 209 19.29 6.55 -17.08
C ARG A 209 17.80 6.24 -17.04
N SER A 210 17.10 6.57 -15.96
CA SER A 210 15.67 6.26 -15.83
C SER A 210 14.79 7.30 -16.51
N ALA A 211 15.17 8.59 -16.49
CA ALA A 211 14.38 9.66 -17.10
C ALA A 211 14.15 9.47 -18.61
N PRO A 212 15.14 9.05 -19.43
CA PRO A 212 14.90 8.73 -20.84
C PRO A 212 13.90 7.59 -21.03
N ILE A 213 13.96 6.54 -20.20
CA ILE A 213 13.01 5.41 -20.28
C ILE A 213 11.60 5.87 -19.91
N LEU A 214 11.46 6.74 -18.90
CA LEU A 214 10.17 7.34 -18.54
C LEU A 214 9.61 8.19 -19.68
N ALA A 215 10.45 8.98 -20.36
CA ALA A 215 10.02 9.72 -21.55
C ALA A 215 9.57 8.78 -22.69
N SER A 216 10.27 7.66 -22.90
CA SER A 216 9.83 6.63 -23.86
C SER A 216 8.51 5.97 -23.44
N LEU A 217 8.31 5.70 -22.15
CA LEU A 217 7.04 5.19 -21.61
C LEU A 217 5.90 6.19 -21.84
N ASP A 218 6.12 7.48 -21.58
CA ASP A 218 5.13 8.53 -21.81
C ASP A 218 4.75 8.62 -23.29
N HIS A 219 5.72 8.59 -24.20
CA HIS A 219 5.45 8.56 -25.64
C HIS A 219 4.70 7.29 -26.06
N TRP A 220 5.14 6.13 -25.56
CA TRP A 220 4.48 4.83 -25.79
C TRP A 220 3.02 4.83 -25.32
N LEU A 221 2.75 5.42 -24.14
CA LEU A 221 1.40 5.59 -23.62
C LEU A 221 0.57 6.48 -24.54
N GLN A 222 1.08 7.68 -24.87
CA GLN A 222 0.35 8.64 -25.71
C GLN A 222 0.01 8.06 -27.08
N TYR A 223 0.96 7.40 -27.73
CA TYR A 223 0.78 6.78 -29.03
C TYR A 223 -0.27 5.66 -29.01
N ASN A 224 -0.18 4.76 -28.03
CA ASN A 224 -1.09 3.60 -27.94
C ASN A 224 -2.45 3.93 -27.31
N TRP A 225 -2.59 5.10 -26.66
CA TRP A 225 -3.85 5.61 -26.07
C TRP A 225 -4.84 6.14 -27.12
N THR A 226 -4.33 6.74 -28.19
CA THR A 226 -5.17 7.41 -29.21
C THR A 226 -5.81 6.46 -30.22
N CYS A 227 -5.51 5.16 -30.19
CA CYS A 227 -6.11 4.17 -31.08
C CYS A 227 -7.42 3.61 -30.48
N PRO A 228 -8.58 3.76 -31.17
CA PRO A 228 -9.83 3.19 -30.69
C PRO A 228 -9.77 1.66 -30.79
N GLY A 229 -9.69 0.96 -29.64
CA GLY A 229 -9.84 -0.50 -29.57
C GLY A 229 -8.76 -1.28 -28.79
N SER A 230 -7.68 -0.65 -28.33
CA SER A 230 -6.51 -1.37 -27.80
C SER A 230 -6.36 -1.41 -26.27
N VAL A 231 -7.10 -0.63 -25.47
CA VAL A 231 -6.90 -0.65 -24.01
C VAL A 231 -8.20 -0.35 -23.23
N PRO A 232 -8.66 -1.22 -22.30
CA PRO A 232 -9.85 -0.96 -21.50
C PRO A 232 -9.63 0.23 -20.54
N VAL A 233 -10.73 0.91 -20.21
CA VAL A 233 -10.94 2.16 -19.46
C VAL A 233 -10.36 2.21 -18.02
N MET A 234 -9.45 1.29 -17.64
CA MET A 234 -8.88 1.16 -16.29
C MET A 234 -7.64 2.04 -16.04
N TRP A 235 -7.17 2.77 -17.05
CA TRP A 235 -5.85 3.41 -17.06
C TRP A 235 -5.85 4.90 -16.69
N SER A 236 -7.03 5.52 -16.52
CA SER A 236 -7.18 6.94 -16.18
C SER A 236 -6.67 7.32 -14.78
N GLY A 237 -6.29 6.35 -13.94
CA GLY A 237 -5.75 6.61 -12.60
C GLY A 237 -4.24 6.43 -12.45
N ILE A 238 -3.61 5.60 -13.30
CA ILE A 238 -2.18 5.27 -13.15
C ILE A 238 -1.30 6.27 -13.91
N PHE A 239 -1.78 6.78 -15.06
CA PHE A 239 -0.96 7.55 -16.01
C PHE A 239 -1.56 8.90 -16.47
N ALA A 240 -2.68 9.36 -15.89
CA ALA A 240 -3.40 10.55 -16.37
C ALA A 240 -2.77 11.89 -15.96
N SER A 241 -1.69 11.87 -15.18
CA SER A 241 -0.87 13.06 -14.92
C SER A 241 0.53 12.77 -15.42
N SER A 242 1.04 13.64 -16.29
CA SER A 242 2.46 13.79 -16.66
C SER A 242 3.41 14.04 -15.47
N GLU A 243 2.95 13.76 -14.25
CA GLU A 243 3.63 13.88 -12.98
C GLU A 243 4.17 12.55 -12.44
N ILE A 244 3.95 11.42 -13.12
CA ILE A 244 4.63 10.14 -12.79
C ILE A 244 6.15 10.34 -12.72
N ALA A 245 6.70 11.21 -13.56
CA ALA A 245 8.10 11.59 -13.57
C ALA A 245 8.54 12.44 -12.35
N ARG A 246 7.63 13.14 -11.67
CA ARG A 246 7.95 14.00 -10.51
C ARG A 246 8.05 13.24 -9.19
N ILE A 247 7.51 12.03 -9.10
CA ILE A 247 7.31 11.36 -7.81
C ILE A 247 8.51 10.48 -7.40
N HIS A 248 9.60 10.47 -8.15
CA HIS A 248 10.83 9.82 -7.70
C HIS A 248 11.82 10.74 -6.98
N PHE A 249 11.55 12.05 -6.92
CA PHE A 249 12.51 13.03 -6.37
C PHE A 249 11.84 14.25 -5.71
N PRO A 250 11.49 14.19 -4.42
CA PRO A 250 11.70 15.35 -3.57
C PRO A 250 13.20 15.44 -3.27
N SER A 251 13.80 16.58 -3.60
CA SER A 251 15.05 17.03 -3.00
C SER A 251 14.92 16.90 -1.49
N VAL A 252 15.67 15.99 -0.88
CA VAL A 252 15.87 16.02 0.57
C VAL A 252 16.83 17.18 0.81
N GLU A 253 16.31 18.41 0.78
CA GLU A 253 16.99 19.52 1.43
C GLU A 253 16.96 19.23 2.92
N SER A 254 18.16 19.15 3.49
CA SER A 254 18.40 19.00 4.92
C SER A 254 17.55 19.98 5.73
N PRO A 255 16.93 19.58 6.85
CA PRO A 255 16.29 20.53 7.73
C PRO A 255 17.36 21.53 8.21
N THR A 256 17.13 22.80 7.93
CA THR A 256 17.87 23.89 8.57
C THR A 256 17.73 23.73 10.09
N PRO A 257 18.83 23.76 10.86
CA PRO A 257 18.73 23.71 12.30
C PRO A 257 17.94 24.94 12.75
N ARG A 258 16.84 24.72 13.48
CA ARG A 258 16.20 25.80 14.23
C ARG A 258 17.25 26.34 15.18
N SER A 259 17.61 27.60 15.00
CA SER A 259 18.36 28.36 15.98
C SER A 259 17.58 28.36 17.28
N ASP A 260 18.16 27.79 18.32
CA ASP A 260 17.74 28.04 19.69
C ASP A 260 17.87 29.55 19.95
N ALA A 261 16.74 30.20 20.16
CA ALA A 261 16.71 31.52 20.76
C ALA A 261 16.54 31.33 22.28
N THR A 262 17.56 31.76 22.99
CA THR A 262 17.63 32.09 24.43
C THR A 262 16.34 32.66 25.01
#